data_AF-A0A2D5D7P8-F1
#
_entry.id   AF-A0A2D5D7P8-F1
#
_cell.length_a   1.000
_cell.length_b   1.000
_cell.length_c   1.000
_cell.angle_alpha   90.00
_cell.angle_beta   90.00
_cell.angle_gamma   90.00
#
_symmetry.space_group_name_H-M   'P 1'
#
loop_
_entity.id
_entity.type
_entity.pdbx_description
1 polymer ?
#
loop_
_entity_poly.entity_id
_entity_poly.type
_entity_poly.pdbx_seq_one_letter_code
_entity_poly.pdbx_strand_id
1 'polypeptide(L)'
;MASVTRFPTRASTAERMGDFTRHLRHNGFRVGVQETEMGLHSLESIDLQDTQDVRMALKAICCADTHSFERFDDLFNAFWLNRSVMRTQHEKSDIRKP
;
A
#
# COMPACT_ATOMS: atom_id res chain seq x y z
N MET A 1 -20.38 1.05 -28.25
CA MET A 1 -20.27 1.83 -27.00
C MET A 1 -18.80 1.84 -26.61
N ALA A 2 -18.12 2.98 -26.75
CA ALA A 2 -16.67 3.07 -26.53
C ALA A 2 -16.37 3.01 -25.02
N SER A 3 -15.61 2.01 -24.60
CA SER A 3 -15.09 1.94 -23.23
C SER A 3 -14.11 3.09 -23.05
N VAL A 4 -14.47 4.07 -22.24
CA VAL A 4 -13.57 5.17 -21.88
C VAL A 4 -12.42 4.56 -21.11
N THR A 5 -11.27 4.47 -21.75
CA THR A 5 -10.00 4.13 -21.10
C THR A 5 -9.72 5.24 -20.09
N ARG A 6 -10.19 5.06 -18.85
CA ARG A 6 -9.90 5.98 -17.77
C ARG A 6 -8.41 5.85 -17.48
N PHE A 7 -7.67 6.90 -17.78
CA PHE A 7 -6.27 7.00 -17.39
C PHE A 7 -6.14 6.66 -15.90
N PRO A 8 -5.14 5.87 -15.47
CA PRO A 8 -4.96 5.55 -14.06
C PRO A 8 -4.62 6.83 -13.31
N THR A 9 -5.65 7.50 -12.79
CA THR A 9 -5.49 8.54 -11.78
C THR A 9 -4.68 7.94 -10.65
N ARG A 10 -3.72 8.68 -10.08
CA ARG A 10 -2.93 8.22 -8.93
C ARG A 10 -3.88 7.57 -7.92
N ALA A 11 -3.66 6.28 -7.61
CA ALA A 11 -4.45 5.60 -6.58
C ALA A 11 -4.42 6.42 -5.29
N SER A 12 -5.61 6.76 -4.81
CA SER A 12 -5.83 7.52 -3.59
C SER A 12 -5.26 6.77 -2.38
N THR A 13 -5.00 7.49 -1.29
CA THR A 13 -4.54 6.87 -0.02
C THR A 13 -5.52 5.79 0.45
N ALA A 14 -6.82 6.01 0.27
CA ALA A 14 -7.87 5.04 0.61
C ALA A 14 -7.79 3.77 -0.24
N GLU A 15 -7.62 3.88 -1.55
CA GLU A 15 -7.45 2.72 -2.43
C GLU A 15 -6.18 1.94 -2.09
N ARG A 16 -5.07 2.65 -1.82
CA ARG A 16 -3.80 2.03 -1.40
C ARG A 16 -3.94 1.26 -0.10
N MET A 17 -4.65 1.83 0.88
CA MET A 17 -4.93 1.17 2.15
C MET A 17 -5.84 -0.05 1.95
N GLY A 18 -6.86 0.04 1.10
CA GLY A 18 -7.73 -1.08 0.74
C GLY A 18 -6.95 -2.25 0.12
N ASP A 19 -6.07 -1.96 -0.85
CA ASP A 19 -5.18 -2.94 -1.46
C ASP A 19 -4.23 -3.58 -0.44
N PHE A 20 -3.65 -2.77 0.45
CA PHE A 20 -2.71 -3.24 1.46
C PHE A 20 -3.39 -4.13 2.51
N THR A 21 -4.52 -3.73 3.06
CA THR A 21 -5.28 -4.58 4.01
C THR A 21 -5.76 -5.88 3.38
N ARG A 22 -6.13 -5.86 2.09
CA ARG A 22 -6.40 -7.08 1.32
C ARG A 22 -5.17 -7.98 1.20
N HIS A 23 -3.99 -7.39 0.93
CA HIS A 23 -2.74 -8.13 0.87
C HIS A 23 -2.40 -8.78 2.22
N LEU A 24 -2.55 -8.04 3.33
CA LEU A 24 -2.34 -8.57 4.68
C LEU A 24 -3.31 -9.73 5.00
N ARG A 25 -4.60 -9.58 4.69
CA ARG A 25 -5.58 -10.66 4.87
C ARG A 25 -5.24 -11.92 4.08
N HIS A 26 -4.75 -11.77 2.86
CA HIS A 26 -4.33 -12.92 2.04
C HIS A 26 -3.13 -13.67 2.66
N ASN A 27 -2.30 -12.98 3.45
CA ASN A 27 -1.16 -13.55 4.16
C ASN A 27 -1.48 -13.98 5.61
N GLY A 28 -2.76 -14.03 5.97
CA GLY A 28 -3.23 -14.56 7.26
C GLY A 28 -3.27 -13.55 8.41
N PHE A 29 -3.13 -12.24 8.13
CA PHE A 29 -3.33 -11.21 9.15
C PHE A 29 -4.82 -10.96 9.37
N ARG A 30 -5.19 -10.70 10.63
CA ARG A 30 -6.58 -10.41 11.03
C ARG A 30 -6.86 -8.90 11.00
N VAL A 31 -6.74 -8.29 9.81
CA VAL A 31 -7.02 -6.86 9.62
C VAL A 31 -8.47 -6.67 9.15
N GLY A 32 -9.30 -6.11 10.03
CA GLY A 32 -10.71 -5.80 9.79
C GLY A 32 -10.94 -4.34 9.39
N VAL A 33 -12.21 -3.93 9.46
CA VAL A 33 -12.65 -2.57 9.11
C VAL A 33 -12.06 -1.54 10.09
N GLN A 34 -12.05 -1.86 11.38
CA GLN A 34 -11.55 -0.96 12.43
C GLN A 34 -10.06 -0.65 12.25
N GLU A 35 -9.23 -1.65 11.98
CA GLU A 35 -7.80 -1.44 11.71
C GLU A 35 -7.57 -0.63 10.42
N THR A 36 -8.45 -0.81 9.43
CA THR A 36 -8.39 -0.06 8.17
C THR A 36 -8.70 1.42 8.42
N GLU A 37 -9.75 1.72 9.19
CA GLU A 37 -10.13 3.09 9.57
C GLU A 37 -9.05 3.75 10.44
N MET A 38 -8.53 3.05 11.45
CA MET A 38 -7.43 3.57 12.28
C MET A 38 -6.18 3.86 11.46
N GLY A 39 -5.86 3.00 10.48
CA GLY A 39 -4.74 3.23 9.57
C GLY A 39 -4.97 4.46 8.69
N LEU A 40 -6.16 4.63 8.12
CA LEU A 40 -6.50 5.83 7.34
C LEU A 40 -6.37 7.11 8.15
N HIS A 41 -6.90 7.12 9.37
CA HIS A 41 -6.82 8.29 10.24
C HIS A 41 -5.39 8.59 10.68
N SER A 42 -4.59 7.55 10.99
CA SER A 42 -3.19 7.72 11.34
C SER A 42 -2.37 8.31 10.18
N LEU A 43 -2.69 7.90 8.95
CA LEU A 43 -2.07 8.42 7.72
C LEU A 43 -2.35 9.91 7.47
N GLU A 44 -3.39 10.49 8.06
CA GLU A 44 -3.67 11.94 7.99
C GLU A 44 -2.70 12.76 8.85
N SER A 45 -2.07 12.13 9.85
CA SER A 45 -1.22 12.79 10.85
C SER A 45 0.28 12.61 10.61
N ILE A 46 0.68 11.82 9.62
CA ILE A 46 2.09 11.49 9.33
C ILE A 46 2.49 11.90 7.92
N ASP A 47 3.80 12.11 7.72
CA ASP A 47 4.33 12.38 6.39
C ASP A 47 4.30 11.10 5.53
N LEU A 48 3.43 11.09 4.53
CA LEU A 48 3.31 9.97 3.59
C LEU A 48 4.53 9.79 2.67
N GLN A 49 5.46 10.75 2.63
CA GLN A 49 6.75 10.59 1.96
C GLN A 49 7.73 9.77 2.80
N ASP A 50 7.59 9.78 4.13
CA ASP A 50 8.40 8.96 5.02
C ASP A 50 7.83 7.54 5.11
N THR A 51 8.47 6.64 4.37
CA THR A 51 8.07 5.22 4.34
C THR A 51 8.32 4.54 5.69
N GLN A 52 9.25 5.03 6.50
CA GLN A 52 9.52 4.48 7.83
C GLN A 52 8.37 4.81 8.80
N ASP A 53 7.90 6.05 8.80
CA ASP A 53 6.78 6.47 9.67
C ASP A 53 5.49 5.73 9.30
N VAL A 54 5.19 5.64 8.00
CA VAL A 54 4.05 4.86 7.49
C VAL A 54 4.15 3.40 7.92
N ARG A 55 5.34 2.79 7.79
CA ARG A 55 5.57 1.40 8.20
C ARG A 55 5.32 1.22 9.69
N MET A 56 5.88 2.09 10.54
CA MET A 56 5.73 1.97 11.99
C MET A 56 4.27 2.15 12.44
N ALA A 57 3.58 3.15 11.91
CA ALA A 57 2.17 3.39 12.23
C ALA A 57 1.30 2.18 11.85
N LEU A 58 1.44 1.68 10.63
CA LEU A 58 0.66 0.53 10.16
C LEU A 58 1.05 -0.77 10.89
N LYS A 59 2.32 -0.95 11.24
CA LYS A 59 2.77 -2.11 12.01
C LYS A 59 2.13 -2.14 13.39
N ALA A 60 2.05 -1.00 14.09
CA ALA A 60 1.40 -0.89 15.38
C ALA A 60 -0.11 -1.17 15.32
N ILE A 61 -0.77 -0.82 14.22
CA ILE A 61 -2.22 -0.99 14.05
C ILE A 61 -2.58 -2.42 13.59
N CYS A 62 -1.81 -2.99 12.67
CA CYS A 62 -2.16 -4.26 12.03
C CYS A 62 -1.58 -5.50 12.72
N CYS A 63 -0.62 -5.36 13.63
CA CYS A 63 0.02 -6.49 14.30
C CYS A 63 -0.49 -6.66 15.73
N ALA A 64 -1.27 -7.71 15.99
CA ALA A 64 -1.78 -8.03 17.32
C ALA A 64 -0.90 -9.05 18.09
N ASP A 65 0.08 -9.66 17.42
CA ASP A 65 0.92 -10.72 17.97
C ASP A 65 2.35 -10.67 17.39
N THR A 66 3.28 -11.33 18.07
CA THR A 66 4.71 -11.35 17.71
C THR A 66 4.95 -11.93 16.31
N HIS A 67 4.20 -12.95 15.90
CA HIS A 67 4.37 -13.59 14.59
C HIS A 67 3.85 -12.71 13.44
N SER A 68 2.81 -11.93 13.67
CA SER A 68 2.39 -10.86 12.76
C SER A 68 3.43 -9.74 12.71
N PHE A 69 4.00 -9.36 13.86
CA PHE A 69 5.03 -8.32 13.95
C PHE A 69 6.32 -8.66 13.20
N GLU A 70 6.76 -9.92 13.24
CA GLU A 70 7.95 -10.41 12.53
C GLU A 70 7.74 -10.40 11.01
N ARG A 71 6.56 -10.85 10.54
CA ARG A 71 6.28 -10.99 9.10
C ARG A 71 5.82 -9.69 8.42
N PHE A 72 5.37 -8.71 9.19
CA PHE A 72 4.78 -7.49 8.64
C PHE A 72 5.75 -6.72 7.74
N ASP A 73 7.01 -6.58 8.16
CA ASP A 73 7.99 -5.77 7.44
C ASP A 73 8.27 -6.35 6.05
N ASP A 74 8.31 -7.67 5.92
CA ASP A 74 8.49 -8.35 4.63
C ASP A 74 7.31 -8.12 3.68
N LEU A 75 6.08 -8.18 4.19
CA LEU A 75 4.87 -7.93 3.40
C LEU A 75 4.74 -6.46 3.01
N PHE A 76 5.07 -5.56 3.92
CA PHE A 76 5.12 -4.13 3.66
C PHE A 76 6.15 -3.83 2.56
N ASN A 77 7.37 -4.33 2.71
CA ASN A 77 8.42 -4.17 1.71
C ASN A 77 8.01 -4.78 0.38
N ALA A 78 7.43 -5.99 0.36
CA ALA A 78 6.96 -6.61 -0.88
C ALA A 78 5.90 -5.76 -1.58
N PHE A 79 4.93 -5.20 -0.85
CA PHE A 79 3.88 -4.37 -1.43
C PHE A 79 4.43 -3.03 -1.98
N TRP A 80 5.32 -2.37 -1.25
CA TRP A 80 5.88 -1.07 -1.66
C TRP A 80 7.01 -1.19 -2.70
N LEU A 81 7.88 -2.21 -2.61
CA LEU A 81 8.98 -2.45 -3.55
C LEU A 81 8.49 -3.01 -4.88
N ASN A 82 7.53 -3.94 -4.90
CA ASN A 82 6.96 -4.38 -6.19
C ASN A 82 6.30 -3.21 -6.93
N ARG A 83 5.66 -2.28 -6.20
CA ARG A 83 5.13 -1.04 -6.80
C ARG A 83 6.20 0.00 -7.16
N SER A 84 7.38 0.02 -6.54
CA SER A 84 8.48 0.92 -6.94
C SER A 84 9.14 0.42 -8.23
N VAL A 85 9.27 -0.89 -8.41
CA VAL A 85 9.75 -1.51 -9.66
C VAL A 85 8.76 -1.30 -10.81
N MET A 86 7.45 -1.42 -10.56
CA MET A 86 6.43 -1.09 -11.56
C MET A 86 6.42 0.40 -11.95
N ARG A 87 6.78 1.32 -11.03
CA ARG A 87 6.94 2.75 -11.33
C ARG A 87 8.07 3.02 -12.32
N THR A 88 9.21 2.35 -12.17
CA THR A 88 10.38 2.56 -13.04
C THR A 88 10.19 1.98 -14.45
N GLN A 89 9.31 0.99 -14.61
CA GLN A 89 9.00 0.43 -15.93
C GLN A 89 8.03 1.30 -16.75
N HIS A 90 7.05 1.95 -16.12
CA HIS A 90 6.11 2.82 -16.83
C HIS A 90 6.77 4.12 -17.32
N GLU A 91 7.78 4.63 -16.61
CA GLU A 91 8.53 5.83 -17.04
C GLU A 91 9.43 5.58 -18.26
N LYS A 92 9.92 4.34 -18.46
CA LYS A 92 10.80 4.01 -19.59
C LYS A 92 10.06 3.65 -20.89
N SER A 93 8.74 3.52 -20.88
CA SER A 93 7.99 3.05 -22.06
C SER A 93 7.34 4.17 -22.90
N ASP A 94 7.46 5.44 -22.50
CA ASP A 94 6.89 6.59 -23.23
C ASP A 94 7.92 7.36 -24.09
N ILE A 95 9.08 6.76 -24.39
CA ILE A 95 10.08 7.39 -25.26
C ILE A 95 10.53 6.40 -26.32
N ARG A 96 9.72 6.23 -27.36
CA ARG A 96 10.17 5.80 -28.70
C ARG A 96 9.07 6.06 -29.74
N LYS A 97 9.02 7.29 -30.26
CA LYS A 97 8.49 7.58 -31.59
C LYS A 97 9.64 7.45 -32.61
N PRO A 98 9.47 6.75 -33.74
CA PRO A 98 9.88 7.26 -35.03
C PRO A 98 8.83 8.24 -35.59
#